data_AF-A0A2G8RMM6-F1
#
_entry.id   AF-A0A2G8RMM6-F1
#
_cell.length_a   1.000
_cell.length_b   1.000
_cell.length_c   1.000
_cell.angle_alpha   90.00
_cell.angle_beta   90.00
_cell.angle_gamma   90.00
#
_symmetry.space_group_name_H-M   'P 1'
#
loop_
_entity.id
_entity.type
_entity.pdbx_description
1 polymer ?
#
loop_
_entity_poly.entity_id
_entity_poly.type
_entity_poly.pdbx_seq_one_letter_code
_entity_poly.pdbx_strand_id
1 'polypeptide(L)'
;MSIPSASADSLPGEYKGSTPPSTPFAADENIPANLLRATHRLQFPPSYVVVGFYRLLSDPKLRVPAWNKCKHGFMRGATVGLVWAASTYKIQKVFVEFFLVNSPRVTGLSRDAIFGFQLPFDIPTYATLFFLSSQISSIIYFFLSRNIRIARERAYEQTIQSRGKGADWWQPYVEEWDSPPPVPPKWRWSFFMAGPLGSMVARLISIPLDFLPFAGMVIAAAFRGLGTARYLHEPYYKAKGMTKDQVAVFIEERKWDYRVFGFTAALAERIPIIGLIFSVSNRIGAAMWAHDLEKRQHYVAAVKAGLSPGTPPSPKLKAE
;
A
#
# COMPACT_ATOMS: atom_id res chain seq x y z
N MET A 1 -45.25 -0.13 44.12
CA MET A 1 -45.39 -1.36 43.32
C MET A 1 -44.40 -1.24 42.17
N SER A 2 -43.28 -1.92 42.30
CA SER A 2 -42.10 -1.85 41.43
C SER A 2 -42.30 -2.69 40.17
N ILE A 3 -42.08 -2.10 39.01
CA ILE A 3 -42.06 -2.80 37.72
C ILE A 3 -40.65 -3.39 37.54
N PRO A 4 -40.49 -4.70 37.31
CA PRO A 4 -39.17 -5.31 37.15
C PRO A 4 -38.57 -4.93 35.78
N SER A 5 -37.26 -4.61 35.79
CA SER A 5 -36.46 -4.36 34.59
C SER A 5 -36.30 -5.63 33.77
N ALA A 6 -36.64 -5.57 32.49
CA ALA A 6 -36.37 -6.65 31.54
C ALA A 6 -34.85 -6.84 31.39
N SER A 7 -34.36 -8.03 31.71
CA SER A 7 -33.03 -8.50 31.37
C SER A 7 -32.90 -8.56 29.84
N ALA A 8 -31.94 -7.82 29.29
CA ALA A 8 -31.58 -7.94 27.88
C ALA A 8 -30.87 -9.27 27.65
N ASP A 9 -31.64 -10.27 27.24
CA ASP A 9 -31.10 -11.57 26.84
C ASP A 9 -30.20 -11.38 25.59
N SER A 10 -28.91 -11.70 25.76
CA SER A 10 -27.92 -11.69 24.69
C SER A 10 -28.28 -12.73 23.62
N LEU A 11 -28.29 -12.31 22.35
CA LEU A 11 -28.61 -13.18 21.21
C LEU A 11 -27.58 -14.31 21.06
N PRO A 12 -28.01 -15.57 20.84
CA PRO A 12 -27.10 -16.68 20.61
C PRO A 12 -26.39 -16.50 19.27
N GLY A 13 -25.06 -16.35 19.32
CA GLY A 13 -24.22 -16.08 18.15
C GLY A 13 -23.48 -14.75 18.17
N GLU A 14 -23.63 -13.95 19.24
CA GLU A 14 -22.81 -12.76 19.43
C GLU A 14 -21.32 -13.13 19.43
N TYR A 15 -20.59 -12.59 18.45
CA TYR A 15 -19.18 -12.86 18.23
C TYR A 15 -18.39 -12.35 19.44
N LYS A 16 -17.99 -13.25 20.35
CA LYS A 16 -17.01 -12.98 21.42
C LYS A 16 -15.59 -12.82 20.85
N GLY A 17 -15.45 -12.05 19.78
CA GLY A 17 -14.15 -11.59 19.31
C GLY A 17 -13.54 -10.71 20.39
N SER A 18 -12.23 -10.86 20.62
CA SER A 18 -11.45 -10.04 21.55
C SER A 18 -12.00 -8.62 21.64
N THR A 19 -12.33 -8.17 22.86
CA THR A 19 -12.61 -6.76 23.16
C THR A 19 -11.73 -5.88 22.28
N PRO A 20 -12.31 -4.97 21.47
CA PRO A 20 -11.52 -4.12 20.60
C PRO A 20 -10.41 -3.52 21.46
N PRO A 21 -9.15 -3.58 20.99
CA PRO A 21 -8.04 -3.34 21.87
C PRO A 21 -8.20 -1.93 22.46
N SER A 22 -8.17 -1.88 23.79
CA SER A 22 -8.62 -0.74 24.60
C SER A 22 -7.69 0.45 24.40
N THR A 23 -7.92 1.21 23.33
CA THR A 23 -7.54 2.62 23.34
C THR A 23 -8.69 3.39 23.99
N PRO A 24 -8.41 4.33 24.91
CA PRO A 24 -9.42 5.24 25.44
C PRO A 24 -10.05 6.13 24.35
N PHE A 25 -9.58 6.02 23.10
CA PHE A 25 -9.99 6.80 21.92
C PHE A 25 -10.67 5.98 20.82
N ALA A 26 -10.93 4.68 21.05
CA ALA A 26 -11.63 3.80 20.09
C ALA A 26 -13.16 3.91 20.18
N ALA A 27 -13.70 4.46 21.28
CA ALA A 27 -15.11 4.78 21.36
C ALA A 27 -15.40 5.98 20.46
N ASP A 28 -16.12 5.75 19.37
CA ASP A 28 -16.56 6.74 18.36
C ASP A 28 -17.40 7.91 18.95
N GLU A 29 -17.60 7.97 20.26
CA GLU A 29 -18.63 8.80 20.90
C GLU A 29 -18.26 10.29 21.03
N ASN A 30 -16.97 10.68 20.88
CA ASN A 30 -16.53 12.07 21.07
C ASN A 30 -15.46 12.58 20.08
N ILE A 31 -15.50 12.18 18.81
CA ILE A 31 -14.55 12.71 17.79
C ILE A 31 -15.05 14.06 17.25
N PRO A 32 -14.21 15.12 17.27
CA PRO A 32 -14.53 16.41 16.66
C PRO A 32 -14.95 16.32 15.19
N ALA A 33 -15.93 17.13 14.78
CA ALA A 33 -16.47 17.13 13.40
C ALA A 33 -15.41 17.36 12.31
N ASN A 34 -14.35 18.13 12.61
CA ASN A 34 -13.23 18.38 11.71
C ASN A 34 -12.32 17.16 11.50
N LEU A 35 -12.38 16.17 12.39
CA LEU A 35 -11.57 14.94 12.35
C LEU A 35 -12.32 13.73 11.81
N LEU A 36 -13.66 13.72 11.84
CA LEU A 36 -14.49 12.59 11.39
C LEU A 36 -14.07 12.02 10.02
N ARG A 37 -13.88 12.89 9.02
CA ARG A 37 -13.46 12.45 7.67
C ARG A 37 -12.08 11.81 7.65
N ALA A 38 -11.17 12.23 8.52
CA ALA A 38 -9.86 11.61 8.64
C ALA A 38 -9.99 10.25 9.34
N THR A 39 -10.77 10.18 10.43
CA THR A 39 -10.99 8.93 11.17
C THR A 39 -11.61 7.85 10.30
N HIS A 40 -12.66 8.15 9.52
CA HIS A 40 -13.27 7.18 8.62
C HIS A 40 -12.28 6.62 7.58
N ARG A 41 -11.33 7.42 7.11
CA ARG A 41 -10.29 6.93 6.19
C ARG A 41 -9.25 6.08 6.90
N LEU A 42 -8.90 6.42 8.14
CA LEU A 42 -7.98 5.64 8.95
C LEU A 42 -8.52 4.23 9.28
N GLN A 43 -9.84 4.08 9.41
CA GLN A 43 -10.49 2.77 9.60
C GLN A 43 -10.35 1.85 8.37
N PHE A 44 -10.14 2.41 7.17
CA PHE A 44 -9.94 1.62 5.94
C PHE A 44 -8.73 2.13 5.13
N PRO A 45 -7.50 1.80 5.56
CA PRO A 45 -6.26 2.25 4.92
C PRO A 45 -6.11 1.95 3.42
N PRO A 46 -6.65 0.85 2.84
CA PRO A 46 -6.61 0.63 1.39
C PRO A 46 -7.19 1.77 0.56
N SER A 47 -8.11 2.56 1.15
CA SER A 47 -8.67 3.75 0.49
C SER A 47 -7.59 4.74 0.05
N TYR A 48 -6.47 4.85 0.77
CA TYR A 48 -5.38 5.76 0.41
C TYR A 48 -4.69 5.41 -0.91
N VAL A 49 -4.73 4.15 -1.35
CA VAL A 49 -4.24 3.75 -2.69
C VAL A 49 -5.11 4.38 -3.78
N VAL A 50 -6.43 4.30 -3.62
CA VAL A 50 -7.41 4.87 -4.55
C VAL A 50 -7.33 6.39 -4.52
N VAL A 51 -7.28 7.00 -3.34
CA VAL A 51 -7.21 8.45 -3.19
C VAL A 51 -5.91 9.01 -3.75
N GLY A 52 -4.78 8.32 -3.54
CA GLY A 52 -3.51 8.68 -4.14
C GLY A 52 -3.55 8.64 -5.67
N PHE A 53 -4.18 7.60 -6.24
CA PHE A 53 -4.36 7.46 -7.70
C PHE A 53 -5.27 8.55 -8.28
N TYR A 54 -6.44 8.74 -7.67
CA TYR A 54 -7.37 9.81 -8.03
C TYR A 54 -6.66 11.17 -8.02
N ARG A 55 -5.92 11.46 -6.94
CA ARG A 55 -5.21 12.73 -6.79
C ARG A 55 -4.10 12.92 -7.83
N LEU A 56 -3.36 11.86 -8.18
CA LEU A 56 -2.36 11.92 -9.24
C LEU A 56 -3.01 12.25 -10.60
N LEU A 57 -4.21 11.74 -10.87
CA LEU A 57 -4.92 12.03 -12.12
C LEU A 57 -5.54 13.43 -12.13
N SER A 58 -6.11 13.87 -11.00
CA SER A 58 -6.87 15.11 -10.90
C SER A 58 -5.99 16.35 -10.73
N ASP A 59 -4.81 16.25 -10.10
CA ASP A 59 -3.95 17.39 -9.77
C ASP A 59 -2.79 17.55 -10.78
N PRO A 60 -2.83 18.56 -11.68
CA PRO A 60 -1.76 18.79 -12.65
C PRO A 60 -0.43 19.14 -11.97
N LYS A 61 -0.44 19.72 -10.77
CA LYS A 61 0.77 20.11 -10.04
C LYS A 61 1.57 18.90 -9.59
N LEU A 62 0.92 17.75 -9.41
CA LEU A 62 1.57 16.48 -9.09
C LEU A 62 1.91 15.70 -10.37
N ARG A 63 0.97 15.62 -11.31
CA ARG A 63 1.09 14.81 -12.53
C ARG A 63 2.18 15.31 -13.48
N VAL A 64 2.20 16.61 -13.75
CA VAL A 64 3.08 17.20 -14.78
C VAL A 64 4.55 17.07 -14.36
N PRO A 65 4.97 17.41 -13.13
CA PRO A 65 6.36 17.26 -12.72
C PRO A 65 6.81 15.79 -12.64
N ALA A 66 5.92 14.89 -12.22
CA ALA A 66 6.20 13.46 -12.20
C ALA A 66 6.41 12.91 -13.63
N TRP A 67 5.51 13.25 -14.55
CA TRP A 67 5.60 12.85 -15.96
C TRP A 67 6.82 13.42 -16.66
N ASN A 68 7.08 14.73 -16.51
CA ASN A 68 8.23 15.38 -17.14
C ASN A 68 9.55 14.73 -16.73
N LYS A 69 9.66 14.27 -15.47
CA LYS A 69 10.86 13.57 -15.01
C LYS A 69 11.00 12.17 -15.62
N CYS A 70 9.89 11.48 -15.86
CA CYS A 70 9.89 10.11 -16.38
C CYS A 70 9.86 10.03 -17.92
N LYS A 71 9.41 11.09 -18.62
CA LYS A 71 9.12 11.12 -20.05
C LYS A 71 10.22 10.51 -20.92
N HIS A 72 11.47 10.97 -20.78
CA HIS A 72 12.57 10.48 -21.62
C HIS A 72 12.94 9.02 -21.35
N GLY A 73 12.93 8.60 -20.09
CA GLY A 73 13.15 7.18 -19.73
C GLY A 73 12.04 6.31 -20.29
N PHE A 74 10.80 6.78 -20.21
CA PHE A 74 9.63 6.08 -20.71
C PHE A 74 9.68 5.93 -22.22
N MET A 75 9.97 7.00 -22.96
CA MET A 75 10.08 6.92 -24.42
C MET A 75 11.18 5.95 -24.86
N ARG A 76 12.36 5.98 -24.23
CA ARG A 76 13.44 5.01 -24.52
C ARG A 76 13.01 3.57 -24.25
N GLY A 77 12.43 3.33 -23.07
CA GLY A 77 11.94 2.01 -22.68
C GLY A 77 10.81 1.51 -23.57
N ALA A 78 9.90 2.38 -23.98
CA ALA A 78 8.80 2.07 -24.88
C ALA A 78 9.32 1.72 -26.29
N THR A 79 10.27 2.50 -26.83
CA THR A 79 10.91 2.18 -28.12
C THR A 79 11.59 0.81 -28.08
N VAL A 80 12.43 0.55 -27.07
CA VAL A 80 13.10 -0.76 -26.92
C VAL A 80 12.09 -1.88 -26.71
N GLY A 81 11.06 -1.65 -25.89
CA GLY A 81 9.99 -2.61 -25.63
C GLY A 81 9.17 -2.95 -26.88
N LEU A 82 8.88 -1.97 -27.74
CA LEU A 82 8.19 -2.19 -29.01
C LEU A 82 9.05 -3.01 -29.98
N VAL A 83 10.34 -2.68 -30.13
CA VAL A 83 11.27 -3.46 -30.96
C VAL A 83 11.37 -4.90 -30.45
N TRP A 84 11.49 -5.08 -29.13
CA TRP A 84 11.52 -6.41 -28.50
C TRP A 84 10.23 -7.19 -28.73
N ALA A 85 9.07 -6.55 -28.57
CA ALA A 85 7.78 -7.19 -28.81
C ALA A 85 7.64 -7.63 -30.26
N ALA A 86 7.95 -6.75 -31.22
CA ALA A 86 7.86 -7.06 -32.65
C ALA A 86 8.81 -8.19 -33.06
N SER A 87 10.05 -8.21 -32.55
CA SER A 87 11.04 -9.22 -32.91
C SER A 87 10.77 -10.59 -32.29
N THR A 88 10.18 -10.64 -31.10
CA THR A 88 9.98 -11.90 -30.35
C THR A 88 8.57 -12.45 -30.42
N TYR A 89 7.57 -11.69 -30.89
CA TYR A 89 6.15 -12.07 -30.86
C TYR A 89 5.87 -13.48 -31.39
N LYS A 90 6.35 -13.80 -32.60
CA LYS A 90 6.08 -15.11 -33.22
C LYS A 90 6.66 -16.28 -32.41
N ILE A 91 7.90 -16.11 -31.94
CA ILE A 91 8.60 -17.13 -31.14
C ILE A 91 7.87 -17.32 -29.80
N GLN A 92 7.48 -16.22 -29.15
CA GLN A 92 6.77 -16.28 -27.87
C GLN A 92 5.38 -16.88 -28.02
N LYS A 93 4.66 -16.60 -29.12
CA LYS A 93 3.35 -17.20 -29.38
C LYS A 93 3.45 -18.71 -29.50
N VAL A 94 4.41 -19.21 -30.28
CA VAL A 94 4.65 -20.66 -30.43
C VAL A 94 5.02 -21.30 -29.09
N PHE A 95 5.88 -20.66 -28.30
CA PHE A 95 6.24 -21.13 -26.96
C PHE A 95 5.04 -21.22 -26.01
N VAL A 96 4.20 -20.17 -25.98
CA VAL A 96 2.99 -20.12 -25.14
C VAL A 96 1.97 -21.15 -25.59
N GLU A 97 1.73 -21.29 -26.90
CA GLU A 97 0.86 -22.33 -27.45
C GLU A 97 1.32 -23.73 -27.03
N PHE A 98 2.62 -24.02 -27.16
CA PHE A 98 3.20 -25.28 -26.73
C PHE A 98 3.00 -25.53 -25.22
N PHE A 99 3.23 -24.51 -24.39
CA PHE A 99 3.06 -24.63 -22.93
C PHE A 99 1.59 -24.81 -22.52
N LEU A 100 0.67 -24.08 -23.14
CA LEU A 100 -0.77 -24.18 -22.84
C LEU A 100 -1.38 -25.51 -23.28
N VAL A 101 -0.98 -26.04 -24.45
CA VAL A 101 -1.43 -27.35 -24.94
C VAL A 101 -0.96 -28.48 -24.02
N ASN A 102 0.23 -28.37 -23.45
CA ASN A 102 0.79 -29.37 -22.54
C ASN A 102 0.31 -29.20 -21.08
N SER A 103 -0.55 -28.22 -20.78
CA SER A 103 -1.09 -27.99 -19.44
C SER A 103 -2.50 -28.61 -19.31
N PRO A 104 -2.68 -29.68 -18.51
CA PRO A 104 -3.97 -30.34 -18.30
C PRO A 104 -5.07 -29.43 -17.74
N ARG A 105 -4.69 -28.27 -17.20
CA ARG A 105 -5.59 -27.28 -16.58
C ARG A 105 -6.22 -26.31 -17.58
N VAL A 106 -5.63 -26.14 -18.78
CA VAL A 106 -6.13 -25.21 -19.81
C VAL A 106 -6.77 -25.95 -20.98
N THR A 107 -6.40 -27.22 -21.19
CA THR A 107 -6.98 -28.09 -22.22
C THR A 107 -8.47 -28.38 -22.03
N GLY A 108 -9.03 -28.17 -20.83
CA GLY A 108 -10.47 -28.30 -20.53
C GLY A 108 -11.29 -27.00 -20.62
N LEU A 109 -10.65 -25.85 -20.86
CA LEU A 109 -11.33 -24.56 -21.08
C LEU A 109 -11.65 -24.40 -22.57
N SER A 110 -12.86 -23.94 -22.90
CA SER A 110 -13.22 -23.54 -24.26
C SER A 110 -12.18 -22.57 -24.80
N ARG A 111 -11.59 -22.86 -25.98
CA ARG A 111 -10.52 -22.05 -26.60
C ARG A 111 -10.90 -20.57 -26.81
N ASP A 112 -12.19 -20.27 -26.78
CA ASP A 112 -12.76 -18.98 -27.15
C ASP A 112 -13.47 -18.26 -25.98
N ALA A 113 -13.60 -18.90 -24.81
CA ALA A 113 -14.29 -18.30 -23.66
C ALA A 113 -13.60 -18.57 -22.33
N ILE A 114 -13.44 -17.49 -21.55
CA ILE A 114 -12.99 -17.51 -20.16
C ILE A 114 -14.16 -17.01 -19.30
N PHE A 115 -14.61 -17.83 -18.33
CA PHE A 115 -15.77 -17.51 -17.46
C PHE A 115 -17.06 -17.14 -18.22
N GLY A 116 -17.29 -17.73 -19.40
CA GLY A 116 -18.48 -17.48 -20.23
C GLY A 116 -18.44 -16.21 -21.09
N PHE A 117 -17.37 -15.41 -21.01
CA PHE A 117 -17.15 -14.26 -21.88
C PHE A 117 -16.38 -14.70 -23.13
N GLN A 118 -16.94 -14.42 -24.31
CA GLN A 118 -16.22 -14.60 -25.59
C GLN A 118 -15.09 -13.59 -25.69
N LEU A 119 -13.87 -14.09 -25.86
CA LEU A 119 -12.71 -13.22 -26.03
C LEU A 119 -12.62 -12.74 -27.48
N PRO A 120 -12.14 -11.50 -27.72
CA PRO A 120 -11.91 -11.00 -29.07
C PRO A 120 -10.76 -11.73 -29.80
N PHE A 121 -9.95 -12.50 -29.07
CA PHE A 121 -8.80 -13.26 -29.58
C PHE A 121 -8.67 -14.60 -28.86
N ASP A 122 -8.01 -15.57 -29.50
CA ASP A 122 -7.72 -16.88 -28.91
C ASP A 122 -6.96 -16.78 -27.57
N ILE A 123 -7.21 -17.72 -26.66
CA ILE A 123 -6.52 -17.80 -25.35
C ILE A 123 -4.98 -17.72 -25.47
N PRO A 124 -4.31 -18.43 -26.40
CA PRO A 124 -2.85 -18.32 -26.52
C PRO A 124 -2.37 -16.93 -26.95
N THR A 125 -3.14 -16.23 -27.78
CA THR A 125 -2.86 -14.85 -28.17
C THR A 125 -2.95 -13.94 -26.96
N TYR A 126 -3.99 -14.07 -26.14
CA TYR A 126 -4.13 -13.31 -24.90
C TYR A 126 -2.97 -13.57 -23.92
N ALA A 127 -2.64 -14.85 -23.69
CA ALA A 127 -1.53 -15.24 -22.82
C ALA A 127 -0.18 -14.71 -23.32
N THR A 128 0.05 -14.70 -24.64
CA THR A 128 1.25 -14.14 -25.26
C THR A 128 1.32 -12.62 -25.06
N LEU A 129 0.20 -11.90 -25.27
CA LEU A 129 0.13 -10.46 -25.03
C LEU A 129 0.37 -10.11 -23.55
N PHE A 130 -0.22 -10.88 -22.63
CA PHE A 130 0.03 -10.70 -21.21
C PHE A 130 1.49 -10.95 -20.84
N PHE A 131 2.09 -12.03 -21.35
CA PHE A 131 3.50 -12.35 -21.14
C PHE A 131 4.41 -11.24 -21.69
N LEU A 132 4.17 -10.78 -22.91
CA LEU A 132 4.86 -9.63 -23.51
C LEU A 132 4.71 -8.36 -22.67
N SER A 133 3.50 -8.07 -22.19
CA SER A 133 3.24 -6.86 -21.38
C SER A 133 4.11 -6.82 -20.13
N SER A 134 4.35 -7.97 -19.49
CA SER A 134 5.21 -8.07 -18.30
C SER A 134 6.68 -7.78 -18.63
N GLN A 135 7.16 -8.27 -19.79
CA GLN A 135 8.53 -8.03 -20.27
C GLN A 135 8.72 -6.57 -20.67
N ILE A 136 7.78 -6.01 -21.44
CA ILE A 136 7.77 -4.58 -21.82
C ILE A 136 7.77 -3.70 -20.56
N SER A 137 6.95 -4.04 -19.57
CA SER A 137 6.93 -3.33 -18.28
C SER A 137 8.30 -3.34 -17.60
N SER A 138 8.98 -4.50 -17.62
CA SER A 138 10.31 -4.65 -17.04
C SER A 138 11.37 -3.83 -17.79
N ILE A 139 11.32 -3.82 -19.13
CA ILE A 139 12.17 -2.98 -19.98
C ILE A 139 11.94 -1.50 -19.67
N ILE A 140 10.68 -1.05 -19.65
CA ILE A 140 10.33 0.33 -19.29
C ILE A 140 10.87 0.67 -17.90
N TYR A 141 10.63 -0.20 -16.91
CA TYR A 141 11.09 0.03 -15.54
C TYR A 141 12.61 0.15 -15.45
N PHE A 142 13.36 -0.65 -16.21
CA PHE A 142 14.83 -0.55 -16.27
C PHE A 142 15.28 0.87 -16.66
N PHE A 143 14.73 1.42 -17.75
CA PHE A 143 15.03 2.78 -18.20
C PHE A 143 14.46 3.89 -17.27
N LEU A 144 13.41 3.58 -16.50
CA LEU A 144 12.81 4.51 -15.55
C LEU A 144 13.46 4.51 -14.17
N SER A 145 14.15 3.44 -13.78
CA SER A 145 14.53 3.10 -12.40
C SER A 145 15.08 4.28 -11.58
N ARG A 146 15.98 5.09 -12.15
CA ARG A 146 16.53 6.29 -11.49
C ARG A 146 15.53 7.46 -11.45
N ASN A 147 14.86 7.73 -12.56
CA ASN A 147 13.95 8.87 -12.71
C ASN A 147 12.65 8.69 -11.91
N ILE A 148 12.12 7.47 -11.86
CA ILE A 148 10.89 7.16 -11.11
C ILE A 148 11.10 7.28 -9.61
N ARG A 149 12.32 7.04 -9.10
CA ARG A 149 12.65 7.29 -7.69
C ARG A 149 12.50 8.78 -7.35
N ILE A 150 13.05 9.65 -8.20
CA ILE A 150 12.95 11.11 -8.02
C ILE A 150 11.51 11.58 -8.16
N ALA A 151 10.75 11.03 -9.12
CA ALA A 151 9.34 11.36 -9.29
C ALA A 151 8.50 10.98 -8.06
N ARG A 152 8.79 9.82 -7.45
CA ARG A 152 8.15 9.34 -6.21
C ARG A 152 8.41 10.26 -5.01
N GLU A 153 9.67 10.66 -4.81
CA GLU A 153 10.06 11.60 -3.74
C GLU A 153 9.37 12.95 -3.93
N ARG A 154 9.44 13.51 -5.14
CA ARG A 154 8.78 14.78 -5.47
C ARG A 154 7.26 14.74 -5.29
N ALA A 155 6.61 13.66 -5.73
CA ALA A 155 5.15 13.51 -5.58
C ALA A 155 4.74 13.49 -4.10
N TYR A 156 5.52 12.83 -3.25
CA TYR A 156 5.31 12.85 -1.80
C TYR A 156 5.47 14.28 -1.25
N GLU A 157 6.59 14.94 -1.53
CA GLU A 157 6.89 16.29 -1.03
C GLU A 157 5.85 17.32 -1.46
N GLN A 158 5.46 17.35 -2.74
CA GLN A 158 4.44 18.26 -3.25
C GLN A 158 3.07 17.97 -2.62
N THR A 159 2.77 16.72 -2.31
CA THR A 159 1.54 16.36 -1.59
C THR A 159 1.54 16.93 -0.18
N ILE A 160 2.68 16.88 0.54
CA ILE A 160 2.80 17.51 1.85
C ILE A 160 2.72 19.04 1.74
N GLN A 161 3.45 19.65 0.82
CA GLN A 161 3.44 21.11 0.59
C GLN A 161 2.04 21.62 0.25
N SER A 162 1.27 20.88 -0.55
CA SER A 162 -0.11 21.26 -0.91
C SER A 162 -1.08 21.34 0.28
N ARG A 163 -0.71 20.75 1.44
CA ARG A 163 -1.50 20.84 2.67
C ARG A 163 -1.24 22.13 3.45
N GLY A 164 -0.22 22.91 3.06
CA GLY A 164 0.11 24.20 3.67
C GLY A 164 0.54 24.09 5.14
N LYS A 165 1.05 22.93 5.56
CA LYS A 165 1.54 22.69 6.92
C LYS A 165 3.06 22.84 6.94
N GLY A 166 3.57 23.64 7.88
CA GLY A 166 5.00 23.84 8.10
C GLY A 166 5.68 22.63 8.74
N ALA A 167 7.00 22.68 8.91
CA ALA A 167 7.76 21.61 9.56
C ALA A 167 7.31 21.37 11.01
N ASP A 168 6.94 22.44 11.72
CA ASP A 168 6.47 22.42 13.12
C ASP A 168 5.15 21.67 13.30
N TRP A 169 4.45 21.37 12.20
CA TRP A 169 3.23 20.59 12.25
C TRP A 169 3.49 19.12 12.62
N TRP A 170 4.67 18.59 12.29
CA TRP A 170 5.04 17.22 12.68
C TRP A 170 5.55 17.23 14.11
N GLN A 171 4.71 16.80 15.04
CA GLN A 171 5.04 16.79 16.46
C GLN A 171 5.76 15.50 16.85
N PRO A 172 6.49 15.47 17.99
CA PRO A 172 7.07 14.23 18.51
C PRO A 172 6.02 13.12 18.66
N TYR A 173 6.48 11.87 18.63
CA TYR A 173 5.60 10.72 18.79
C TYR A 173 4.91 10.73 20.15
N VAL A 174 3.59 10.56 20.15
CA VAL A 174 2.78 10.38 21.36
C VAL A 174 2.15 9.00 21.32
N GLU A 175 2.43 8.21 22.35
CA GLU A 175 1.90 6.86 22.50
C GLU A 175 0.37 6.89 22.61
N GLU A 176 -0.35 6.12 21.78
CA GLU A 176 -1.82 6.13 21.77
C GLU A 176 -2.41 5.12 22.76
N TRP A 177 -1.62 4.13 23.15
CA TRP A 177 -2.06 3.01 23.99
C TRP A 177 -1.58 3.18 25.43
N ASP A 178 -2.45 2.91 26.40
CA ASP A 178 -2.03 2.89 27.81
C ASP A 178 -1.10 1.71 28.10
N SER A 179 -1.26 0.63 27.35
CA SER A 179 -0.37 -0.55 27.38
C SER A 179 -0.10 -0.99 25.94
N PRO A 180 1.03 -0.58 25.34
CA PRO A 180 1.33 -0.91 23.95
C PRO A 180 1.57 -2.43 23.80
N PRO A 181 1.16 -3.03 22.68
CA PRO A 181 1.41 -4.44 22.43
C PRO A 181 2.93 -4.70 22.39
N PRO A 182 3.41 -5.84 22.93
CA PRO A 182 4.84 -6.14 22.89
C PRO A 182 5.28 -6.29 21.44
N VAL A 183 6.36 -5.60 21.08
CA VAL A 183 6.97 -5.75 19.76
C VAL A 183 7.55 -7.16 19.67
N PRO A 184 7.11 -8.00 18.71
CA PRO A 184 7.66 -9.33 18.58
C PRO A 184 9.16 -9.22 18.27
N PRO A 185 10.01 -10.06 18.90
CA PRO A 185 11.44 -10.01 18.64
C PRO A 185 11.70 -10.16 17.15
N LYS A 186 12.66 -9.40 16.62
CA LYS A 186 13.07 -9.51 15.21
C LYS A 186 13.49 -10.96 14.94
N TRP A 187 12.63 -11.69 14.24
CA TRP A 187 12.78 -13.12 14.02
C TRP A 187 14.07 -13.39 13.24
N ARG A 188 14.98 -14.22 13.78
CA ARG A 188 16.35 -14.47 13.29
C ARG A 188 16.43 -14.73 11.77
N TRP A 189 15.45 -15.43 11.20
CA TRP A 189 15.38 -15.69 9.75
C TRP A 189 15.19 -14.44 8.89
N SER A 190 14.62 -13.36 9.43
CA SER A 190 14.49 -12.07 8.72
C SER A 190 15.85 -11.46 8.41
N PHE A 191 16.85 -11.70 9.25
CA PHE A 191 18.23 -11.23 9.03
C PHE A 191 18.91 -12.06 7.94
N PHE A 192 18.72 -13.39 7.93
CA PHE A 192 19.21 -14.27 6.88
C PHE A 192 18.52 -14.02 5.53
N MET A 193 17.22 -13.68 5.53
CA MET A 193 16.44 -13.35 4.34
C MET A 193 16.68 -11.92 3.81
N ALA A 194 17.22 -11.01 4.63
CA ALA A 194 17.49 -9.62 4.25
C ALA A 194 18.75 -9.44 3.39
N GLY A 195 19.65 -10.43 3.36
CA GLY A 195 20.82 -10.42 2.49
C GLY A 195 20.50 -10.70 1.01
N PRO A 196 21.46 -10.51 0.08
CA PRO A 196 21.29 -10.82 -1.34
C PRO A 196 20.90 -12.30 -1.58
N LEU A 197 21.50 -13.22 -0.83
CA LEU A 197 21.18 -14.66 -0.86
C LEU A 197 19.77 -14.93 -0.34
N GLY A 198 19.38 -14.28 0.75
CA GLY A 198 18.03 -14.36 1.31
C GLY A 198 16.96 -13.86 0.34
N SER A 199 17.25 -12.76 -0.36
CA SER A 199 16.40 -12.23 -1.43
C SER A 199 16.30 -13.19 -2.62
N MET A 200 17.38 -13.91 -2.96
CA MET A 200 17.38 -14.97 -3.97
C MET A 200 16.56 -16.19 -3.54
N VAL A 201 16.71 -16.65 -2.29
CA VAL A 201 15.95 -17.78 -1.74
C VAL A 201 14.46 -17.46 -1.66
N ALA A 202 14.10 -16.26 -1.18
CA ALA A 202 12.72 -15.78 -1.21
C ALA A 202 12.15 -15.76 -2.64
N ARG A 203 12.98 -15.39 -3.62
CA ARG A 203 12.61 -15.40 -5.04
C ARG A 203 12.39 -16.82 -5.55
N LEU A 204 13.28 -17.77 -5.22
CA LEU A 204 13.18 -19.19 -5.56
C LEU A 204 11.94 -19.85 -4.95
N ILE A 205 11.65 -19.60 -3.68
CA ILE A 205 10.43 -20.08 -3.00
C ILE A 205 9.16 -19.48 -3.63
N SER A 206 9.26 -18.29 -4.22
CA SER A 206 8.14 -17.64 -4.92
C SER A 206 7.95 -18.14 -6.35
N ILE A 207 8.89 -18.90 -6.94
CA ILE A 207 8.78 -19.40 -8.32
C ILE A 207 7.54 -20.28 -8.54
N PRO A 208 7.24 -21.30 -7.68
CA PRO A 208 6.02 -22.11 -7.83
C PRO A 208 4.74 -21.28 -7.76
N LEU A 209 4.78 -20.16 -7.03
CA LEU A 209 3.67 -19.23 -6.86
C LEU A 209 3.39 -18.39 -8.10
N ASP A 210 4.43 -18.05 -8.87
CA ASP A 210 4.29 -17.31 -10.12
C ASP A 210 3.60 -18.13 -11.24
N PHE A 211 3.48 -19.46 -11.08
CA PHE A 211 2.75 -20.33 -12.02
C PHE A 211 1.21 -20.23 -11.92
N LEU A 212 0.67 -19.58 -10.89
CA LEU A 212 -0.75 -19.27 -10.82
C LEU A 212 -1.01 -17.83 -11.31
N PRO A 213 -1.61 -17.64 -12.51
CA PRO A 213 -1.95 -16.32 -12.98
C PRO A 213 -2.88 -15.65 -11.95
N PHE A 214 -2.58 -14.39 -11.62
CA PHE A 214 -3.24 -13.58 -10.59
C PHE A 214 -3.03 -14.05 -9.13
N ALA A 215 -3.15 -15.33 -8.80
CA ALA A 215 -2.98 -15.80 -7.41
C ALA A 215 -1.54 -15.62 -6.91
N GLY A 216 -0.54 -15.85 -7.76
CA GLY A 216 0.86 -15.54 -7.44
C GLY A 216 1.08 -14.07 -7.11
N MET A 217 0.41 -13.17 -7.85
CA MET A 217 0.48 -11.72 -7.59
C MET A 217 -0.10 -11.37 -6.22
N VAL A 218 -1.26 -11.94 -5.89
CA VAL A 218 -1.93 -11.74 -4.60
C VAL A 218 -1.05 -12.23 -3.46
N ILE A 219 -0.58 -13.47 -3.52
CA ILE A 219 0.17 -14.05 -2.40
C ILE A 219 1.50 -13.32 -2.21
N ALA A 220 2.21 -13.03 -3.29
CA ALA A 220 3.48 -12.33 -3.17
C ALA A 220 3.31 -10.82 -2.86
N ALA A 221 2.14 -10.22 -3.10
CA ALA A 221 1.77 -8.92 -2.52
C ALA A 221 1.50 -9.04 -1.01
N ALA A 222 0.84 -10.12 -0.56
CA ALA A 222 0.56 -10.35 0.86
C ALA A 222 1.84 -10.51 1.68
N PHE A 223 2.83 -11.25 1.16
CA PHE A 223 4.15 -11.38 1.79
C PHE A 223 4.89 -10.04 1.88
N ARG A 224 4.78 -9.18 0.85
CA ARG A 224 5.47 -7.89 0.81
C ARG A 224 4.72 -6.75 1.50
N GLY A 225 3.43 -6.92 1.79
CA GLY A 225 2.54 -5.84 2.20
C GLY A 225 3.09 -4.98 3.34
N LEU A 226 3.47 -5.60 4.45
CA LEU A 226 4.04 -4.87 5.59
C LEU A 226 5.33 -4.12 5.23
N GLY A 227 6.21 -4.72 4.43
CA GLY A 227 7.44 -4.09 3.97
C GLY A 227 7.17 -2.89 3.06
N THR A 228 6.22 -3.02 2.14
CA THR A 228 5.79 -1.94 1.24
C THR A 228 5.23 -0.76 2.03
N ALA A 229 4.34 -1.00 3.01
CA ALA A 229 3.79 0.08 3.83
C ALA A 229 4.87 0.78 4.67
N ARG A 230 5.80 0.02 5.26
CA ARG A 230 6.96 0.57 5.99
C ARG A 230 7.81 1.48 5.11
N TYR A 231 8.12 1.05 3.89
CA TYR A 231 8.87 1.84 2.92
C TYR A 231 8.12 3.10 2.45
N LEU A 232 6.81 2.99 2.25
CA LEU A 232 5.98 4.12 1.85
C LEU A 232 5.86 5.18 2.96
N HIS A 233 5.81 4.76 4.23
CA HIS A 233 5.74 5.63 5.42
C HIS A 233 7.09 6.06 6.00
N GLU A 234 8.21 5.60 5.45
CA GLU A 234 9.54 6.00 5.91
C GLU A 234 9.73 7.54 6.03
N PRO A 235 9.27 8.37 5.07
CA PRO A 235 9.40 9.83 5.20
C PRO A 235 8.61 10.41 6.37
N TYR A 236 7.48 9.80 6.75
CA TYR A 236 6.67 10.22 7.89
C TYR A 236 7.40 9.99 9.22
N TYR A 237 7.98 8.80 9.40
CA TYR A 237 8.76 8.50 10.61
C TYR A 237 9.97 9.41 10.76
N LYS A 238 10.64 9.71 9.63
CA LYS A 238 11.76 10.65 9.59
C LYS A 238 11.32 12.08 9.93
N ALA A 239 10.19 12.54 9.42
CA ALA A 239 9.66 13.87 9.70
C ALA A 239 9.35 14.07 11.20
N LYS A 240 8.86 13.04 11.89
CA LYS A 240 8.62 13.06 13.35
C LYS A 240 9.85 12.78 14.22
N GLY A 241 10.98 12.42 13.61
CA GLY A 241 12.20 12.04 14.36
C GLY A 241 12.05 10.78 15.21
N MET A 242 11.20 9.84 14.80
CA MET A 242 10.94 8.61 15.57
C MET A 242 12.18 7.70 15.64
N THR A 243 12.44 7.11 16.81
CA THR A 243 13.46 6.07 16.97
C THR A 243 13.00 4.75 16.34
N LYS A 244 13.94 3.83 16.07
CA LYS A 244 13.60 2.53 15.47
C LYS A 244 12.62 1.72 16.32
N ASP A 245 12.69 1.87 17.64
CA ASP A 245 11.82 1.17 18.58
C ASP A 245 10.43 1.81 18.62
N GLN A 246 10.34 3.15 18.61
CA GLN A 246 9.07 3.87 18.45
C GLN A 246 8.37 3.51 17.14
N VAL A 247 9.11 3.43 16.03
CA VAL A 247 8.56 2.98 14.74
C VAL A 247 8.04 1.55 14.83
N ALA A 248 8.74 0.66 15.54
CA ALA A 248 8.32 -0.73 15.68
C ALA A 248 7.03 -0.85 16.50
N VAL A 249 6.94 -0.14 17.62
CA VAL A 249 5.74 -0.04 18.47
C VAL A 249 4.56 0.53 17.68
N PHE A 250 4.76 1.67 17.02
CA PHE A 250 3.74 2.35 16.21
C PHE A 250 3.15 1.46 15.10
N ILE A 251 4.01 0.66 14.45
CA ILE A 251 3.57 -0.27 13.40
C ILE A 251 2.86 -1.48 13.98
N GLU A 252 3.30 -2.01 15.12
CA GLU A 252 2.65 -3.19 15.72
C GLU A 252 1.24 -2.85 16.24
N GLU A 253 1.04 -1.66 16.79
CA GLU A 253 -0.31 -1.14 17.13
C GLU A 253 -1.27 -1.12 15.94
N ARG A 254 -0.74 -0.83 14.75
CA ARG A 254 -1.51 -0.67 13.49
C ARG A 254 -1.15 -1.76 12.48
N LYS A 255 -0.76 -2.94 12.96
CA LYS A 255 -0.16 -3.98 12.11
C LYS A 255 -1.05 -4.35 10.94
N TRP A 256 -2.35 -4.50 11.18
CA TRP A 256 -3.31 -4.87 10.15
C TRP A 256 -3.54 -3.75 9.15
N ASP A 257 -3.65 -2.51 9.61
CA ASP A 257 -3.74 -1.32 8.75
C ASP A 257 -2.56 -1.22 7.79
N TYR A 258 -1.34 -1.38 8.31
CA TYR A 258 -0.12 -1.39 7.52
C TYR A 258 -0.05 -2.57 6.56
N ARG A 259 -0.45 -3.78 6.99
CA ARG A 259 -0.46 -4.96 6.12
C ARG A 259 -1.41 -4.78 4.95
N VAL A 260 -2.63 -4.30 5.21
CA VAL A 260 -3.72 -4.22 4.23
C VAL A 260 -3.50 -3.03 3.27
N PHE A 261 -3.03 -1.88 3.76
CA PHE A 261 -2.57 -0.78 2.90
C PHE A 261 -1.42 -1.23 1.98
N GLY A 262 -0.37 -1.79 2.56
CA GLY A 262 0.81 -2.17 1.81
C GLY A 262 0.57 -3.35 0.87
N PHE A 263 -0.32 -4.28 1.22
CA PHE A 263 -0.82 -5.33 0.33
C PHE A 263 -1.48 -4.72 -0.91
N THR A 264 -2.43 -3.81 -0.70
CA THR A 264 -3.17 -3.16 -1.79
C THR A 264 -2.23 -2.36 -2.69
N ALA A 265 -1.32 -1.59 -2.09
CA ALA A 265 -0.29 -0.84 -2.82
C ALA A 265 0.63 -1.77 -3.64
N ALA A 266 1.13 -2.84 -3.03
CA ALA A 266 2.00 -3.82 -3.69
C ALA A 266 1.28 -4.59 -4.79
N LEU A 267 -0.01 -4.88 -4.62
CA LEU A 267 -0.83 -5.56 -5.62
C LEU A 267 -1.06 -4.64 -6.84
N ALA A 268 -1.41 -3.38 -6.60
CA ALA A 268 -1.60 -2.40 -7.67
C ALA A 268 -0.31 -2.15 -8.48
N GLU A 269 0.86 -2.14 -7.81
CA GLU A 269 2.17 -2.00 -8.46
C GLU A 269 2.57 -3.21 -9.33
N ARG A 270 1.94 -4.39 -9.13
CA ARG A 270 2.22 -5.59 -9.93
C ARG A 270 1.50 -5.63 -11.27
N ILE A 271 0.51 -4.76 -11.49
CA ILE A 271 -0.20 -4.70 -12.76
C ILE A 271 0.78 -4.23 -13.84
N PRO A 272 1.01 -4.99 -14.91
CA PRO A 272 1.92 -4.57 -15.98
C PRO A 272 1.54 -3.19 -16.52
N ILE A 273 2.55 -2.36 -16.79
CA ILE A 273 2.47 -0.97 -17.30
C ILE A 273 1.82 0.00 -16.31
N ILE A 274 0.59 -0.29 -15.86
CA ILE A 274 -0.21 0.55 -14.94
C ILE A 274 0.45 0.64 -13.56
N GLY A 275 1.12 -0.43 -13.11
CA GLY A 275 1.83 -0.46 -11.82
C GLY A 275 2.90 0.62 -11.67
N LEU A 276 3.45 1.12 -12.79
CA LEU A 276 4.37 2.27 -12.78
C LEU A 276 3.68 3.54 -12.27
N ILE A 277 2.43 3.76 -12.67
CA ILE A 277 1.61 4.88 -12.22
C ILE A 277 1.31 4.71 -10.72
N PHE A 278 0.93 3.50 -10.31
CA PHE A 278 0.68 3.19 -8.90
C PHE A 278 1.92 3.39 -8.02
N SER A 279 3.12 3.13 -8.53
CA SER A 279 4.35 3.37 -7.76
C SER A 279 4.52 4.84 -7.34
N VAL A 280 4.00 5.78 -8.13
CA VAL A 280 3.98 7.22 -7.82
C VAL A 280 2.74 7.58 -7.01
N SER A 281 1.56 7.08 -7.38
CA SER A 281 0.33 7.41 -6.67
C SER A 281 0.28 6.86 -5.24
N ASN A 282 0.89 5.70 -4.99
CA ASN A 282 1.02 5.11 -3.66
C ASN A 282 1.85 6.01 -2.72
N ARG A 283 2.81 6.78 -3.26
CA ARG A 283 3.54 7.81 -2.48
C ARG A 283 2.66 8.97 -2.08
N ILE A 284 1.78 9.41 -2.98
CA ILE A 284 0.78 10.44 -2.70
C ILE A 284 -0.22 9.93 -1.64
N GLY A 285 -0.69 8.69 -1.80
CA GLY A 285 -1.56 8.02 -0.82
C GLY A 285 -0.93 7.91 0.55
N ALA A 286 0.33 7.49 0.63
CA ALA A 286 1.11 7.43 1.86
C ALA A 286 1.29 8.80 2.52
N ALA A 287 1.59 9.85 1.75
CA ALA A 287 1.66 11.22 2.27
C ALA A 287 0.33 11.68 2.86
N MET A 288 -0.78 11.31 2.23
CA MET A 288 -2.12 11.60 2.74
C MET A 288 -2.47 10.81 3.99
N TRP A 289 -2.09 9.53 4.04
CA TRP A 289 -2.28 8.71 5.23
C TRP A 289 -1.47 9.23 6.41
N ALA A 290 -0.19 9.56 6.19
CA ALA A 290 0.67 10.22 7.16
C ALA A 290 0.02 11.50 7.73
N HIS A 291 -0.61 12.31 6.88
CA HIS A 291 -1.27 13.53 7.34
C HIS A 291 -2.52 13.24 8.20
N ASP A 292 -3.31 12.22 7.87
CA ASP A 292 -4.47 11.86 8.68
C ASP A 292 -4.06 11.19 10.00
N LEU A 293 -2.95 10.41 10.01
CA LEU A 293 -2.34 9.88 11.23
C LEU A 293 -1.84 10.99 12.16
N GLU A 294 -1.19 12.02 11.62
CA GLU A 294 -0.69 13.13 12.45
C GLU A 294 -1.84 13.93 13.08
N LYS A 295 -2.97 14.11 12.38
CA LYS A 295 -4.17 14.72 13.00
C LYS A 295 -4.66 13.91 14.19
N ARG A 296 -4.65 12.58 14.08
CA ARG A 296 -5.01 11.68 15.19
C ARG A 296 -4.01 11.81 16.35
N GLN A 297 -2.72 11.88 16.05
CA GLN A 297 -1.68 12.10 17.05
C GLN A 297 -1.85 13.44 17.79
N HIS A 298 -2.18 14.53 17.10
CA HIS A 298 -2.50 15.80 17.76
C HIS A 298 -3.73 15.70 18.66
N TYR A 299 -4.77 15.00 18.20
CA TYR A 299 -5.96 14.76 18.99
C TYR A 299 -5.64 13.99 20.27
N VAL A 300 -4.92 12.88 20.16
CA VAL A 300 -4.50 12.07 21.31
C VAL A 300 -3.61 12.88 22.27
N ALA A 301 -2.66 13.64 21.73
CA ALA A 301 -1.82 14.52 22.53
C ALA A 301 -2.63 15.57 23.31
N ALA A 302 -3.61 16.21 22.65
CA ALA A 302 -4.48 17.19 23.29
C ALA A 302 -5.32 16.56 24.41
N VAL A 303 -5.92 15.38 24.17
CA VAL A 303 -6.73 14.73 25.20
C VAL A 303 -5.88 14.25 26.38
N LYS A 304 -4.67 13.72 26.12
CA LYS A 304 -3.72 13.35 27.20
C LYS A 304 -3.26 14.57 28.01
N ALA A 305 -3.22 15.75 27.40
CA ALA A 305 -2.94 17.01 28.09
C ALA A 305 -4.17 17.61 28.81
N GLY A 306 -5.34 16.95 28.78
CA GLY A 306 -6.58 17.46 29.37
C GLY A 306 -7.22 18.63 28.59
N LEU A 307 -6.77 18.89 27.35
CA LEU A 307 -7.31 19.94 26.49
C LEU A 307 -8.58 19.45 25.77
N SER A 308 -9.50 20.38 25.48
CA SER A 308 -10.70 20.07 24.72
C SER A 308 -10.36 19.56 23.30
N PRO A 309 -11.02 18.48 22.84
CA PRO A 309 -10.88 17.92 21.49
C PRO A 309 -10.87 18.98 20.37
N GLY A 310 -9.78 19.03 19.59
CA GLY A 310 -9.69 19.93 18.42
C GLY A 310 -8.98 21.27 18.69
N THR A 311 -8.54 21.53 19.91
CA THR A 311 -7.62 22.64 20.21
C THR A 311 -6.21 22.26 19.71
N PRO A 312 -5.57 23.05 18.82
CA PRO A 312 -4.20 22.76 18.41
C PRO A 312 -3.28 22.79 19.63
N PRO A 313 -2.32 21.86 19.76
CA PRO A 313 -1.33 21.94 20.83
C PRO A 313 -0.59 23.28 20.70
N SER A 314 -0.72 24.13 21.72
CA SER A 314 0.02 25.37 21.80
C SER A 314 1.52 25.06 21.83
N PRO A 315 2.38 25.81 21.12
CA PRO A 315 3.83 25.60 21.09
C PRO A 315 4.55 25.85 22.43
N LYS A 316 3.80 25.98 23.54
CA LYS A 316 4.29 26.17 24.90
C LYS A 316 4.06 24.91 25.74
N LEU A 317 4.83 23.87 25.42
CA LEU A 317 5.23 22.81 26.35
C LEU A 317 6.72 22.55 26.11
N LYS A 318 7.51 23.62 26.33
CA LYS A 318 8.92 23.57 26.66
C LYS A 318 9.05 24.30 27.99
N ALA A 319 9.74 23.69 28.95
CA ALA A 319 9.71 23.94 30.40
C ALA A 319 8.43 23.36 31.03
N GLU A 320 8.49 22.35 31.89
CA GLU A 320 9.46 22.08 32.97
C GLU A 320 10.25 20.76 32.87
#